data_AF-A0A7K2J2S6-F1
#
_entry.id   AF-A0A7K2J2S6-F1
#
_cell.length_a   1.000
_cell.length_b   1.000
_cell.length_c   1.000
_cell.angle_alpha   90.00
_cell.angle_beta   90.00
_cell.angle_gamma   90.00
#
_symmetry.space_group_name_H-M   'P 1'
#
loop_
_entity.id
_entity.type
_entity.pdbx_description
1 polymer ?
#
loop_
_entity_poly.entity_id
_entity_poly.type
_entity_poly.pdbx_seq_one_letter_code
_entity_poly.pdbx_strand_id
1 'polypeptide(L)' 'MSARDDLTTYAATTRTITADSIAPYIDAVEKAAYDRAIEAVRAEYLTDDTSTAEDEAYNQGISDSVVAIRDLKE' A
#
# COMPACT_ATOMS: atom_id res chain seq x y z
N MET A 1 24.69 -14.40 -39.15
CA MET A 1 23.54 -14.12 -38.26
C MET A 1 22.37 -13.78 -39.15
N SER A 2 21.29 -14.56 -39.08
CA SER A 2 20.08 -14.26 -39.84
C SER A 2 19.12 -13.44 -38.97
N ALA A 3 18.25 -12.63 -39.59
CA ALA A 3 17.21 -11.88 -38.88
C ALA A 3 16.31 -12.77 -37.99
N ARG A 4 16.24 -14.07 -38.30
CA ARG A 4 15.52 -15.07 -37.51
C ARG A 4 16.26 -15.42 -36.21
N ASP A 5 17.59 -15.46 -36.24
CA ASP A 5 18.42 -15.68 -35.05
C ASP A 5 18.35 -14.47 -34.12
N ASP A 6 18.34 -13.26 -34.70
CA ASP A 6 18.21 -12.00 -33.96
C ASP A 6 16.84 -11.87 -33.30
N LEU A 7 15.77 -12.25 -34.01
CA LEU A 7 14.41 -12.26 -33.46
C LEU A 7 14.26 -13.28 -32.33
N THR A 8 14.85 -14.46 -32.47
CA THR A 8 14.82 -15.50 -31.44
C THR A 8 15.59 -15.06 -30.20
N THR A 9 16.75 -14.43 -30.39
CA THR A 9 17.57 -13.87 -29.32
C THR A 9 16.83 -12.74 -28.61
N TYR A 10 16.24 -11.80 -29.36
CA TYR A 10 15.44 -10.70 -28.81
C TYR A 10 14.26 -11.20 -27.99
N ALA A 11 13.51 -12.20 -28.49
CA ALA A 11 12.40 -12.80 -27.76
C ALA A 11 12.86 -13.55 -26.50
N ALA A 12 14.03 -14.19 -26.53
CA ALA A 12 14.62 -14.85 -25.36
C ALA A 12 15.16 -13.87 -24.31
N THR A 13 15.64 -12.70 -24.72
CA THR A 13 16.17 -11.67 -23.81
C THR A 13 15.12 -10.68 -23.33
N THR A 14 14.03 -10.49 -24.07
CA THR A 14 12.95 -9.58 -23.71
C THR A 14 12.04 -10.29 -22.72
N ARG A 15 12.17 -9.94 -21.45
CA ARG A 15 11.33 -10.46 -20.38
C ARG A 15 9.91 -9.92 -20.58
N THR A 16 9.01 -10.73 -21.14
CA THR A 16 7.59 -10.40 -21.20
C THR A 16 7.05 -10.34 -19.78
N ILE A 17 6.73 -9.14 -19.30
CA ILE A 17 6.07 -8.96 -18.03
C ILE A 17 4.58 -9.20 -18.24
N THR A 18 4.05 -10.30 -17.70
CA THR A 18 2.61 -10.62 -17.73
C THR A 18 1.90 -9.92 -16.57
N ALA A 19 0.60 -9.66 -16.71
CA ALA A 19 -0.20 -9.09 -15.61
C ALA A 19 -0.06 -9.91 -14.32
N ASP A 20 -0.11 -11.23 -14.42
CA ASP A 20 0.08 -12.15 -13.30
C ASP A 20 1.47 -12.02 -12.62
N SER A 21 2.50 -11.70 -13.40
CA SER A 21 3.85 -11.49 -12.86
C SER A 21 4.00 -10.15 -12.13
N ILE A 22 3.13 -9.17 -12.40
CA ILE A 22 3.12 -7.85 -11.74
C ILE A 22 2.18 -7.82 -10.54
N ALA A 23 1.08 -8.56 -10.58
CA ALA A 23 0.08 -8.63 -9.51
C ALA A 23 0.66 -8.63 -8.08
N PRO A 24 1.62 -9.51 -7.72
CA PRO A 24 2.17 -9.51 -6.35
C PRO A 24 2.93 -8.22 -5.99
N TYR A 25 3.50 -7.51 -6.98
CA TYR A 25 4.15 -6.22 -6.75
C TYR A 25 3.13 -5.10 -6.58
N ILE A 26 2.01 -5.14 -7.31
CA ILE A 26 0.90 -4.18 -7.13
C ILE A 26 0.31 -4.37 -5.73
N ASP A 27 -0.02 -5.60 -5.34
CA ASP A 27 -0.55 -5.90 -4.01
C ASP A 27 0.40 -5.44 -2.89
N ALA A 28 1.72 -5.61 -3.08
CA ALA A 28 2.73 -5.14 -2.14
C ALA A 28 2.79 -3.60 -2.05
N VAL A 29 2.66 -2.90 -3.18
CA VAL A 29 2.63 -1.43 -3.23
C VAL A 29 1.35 -0.89 -2.59
N GLU A 30 0.20 -1.48 -2.89
CA GLU A 30 -1.08 -1.10 -2.29
C GLU A 30 -1.07 -1.33 -0.79
N LYS A 31 -0.58 -2.50 -0.33
CA LYS A 31 -0.39 -2.77 1.10
C LYS A 31 0.50 -1.71 1.75
N ALA A 32 1.63 -1.37 1.14
CA ALA A 32 2.55 -0.36 1.68
C ALA A 32 1.92 1.05 1.71
N ALA A 33 0.99 1.36 0.80
CA ALA A 33 0.26 2.62 0.82
C ALA A 33 -0.73 2.67 2.00
N TYR A 34 -1.50 1.61 2.22
CA TYR A 34 -2.42 1.50 3.35
C TYR A 34 -1.69 1.52 4.70
N ASP A 35 -0.57 0.79 4.82
CA ASP A 35 0.23 0.78 6.04
C ASP A 35 0.73 2.20 6.39
N ARG A 36 1.23 2.95 5.40
CA ARG A 36 1.65 4.35 5.59
C ARG A 36 0.49 5.28 5.96
N ALA A 37 -0.68 5.09 5.37
CA ALA A 37 -1.86 5.90 5.69
C ALA A 37 -2.29 5.67 7.16
N ILE A 38 -2.28 4.42 7.62
CA ILE A 38 -2.56 4.07 9.02
C ILE A 38 -1.53 4.69 9.96
N GLU A 39 -0.24 4.63 9.61
CA GLU A 39 0.83 5.23 10.41
C GLU A 39 0.67 6.75 10.52
N ALA A 40 0.34 7.42 9.43
CA ALA A 40 0.11 8.87 9.43
C ALA A 40 -1.05 9.26 10.36
N VAL A 41 -2.18 8.53 10.30
CA VAL A 41 -3.32 8.79 11.19
C VAL A 41 -2.97 8.52 12.65
N ARG A 42 -2.25 7.44 12.95
CA ARG A 42 -1.81 7.12 14.31
C ARG A 42 -0.86 8.16 14.91
N ALA A 43 -0.07 8.83 14.07
CA ALA A 43 0.84 9.87 14.53
C ALA A 43 0.10 11.09 15.13
N GLU A 44 -1.18 11.27 14.79
CA GLU A 44 -2.02 12.35 15.33
C GLU A 44 -2.65 11.99 16.69
N TYR A 45 -2.50 10.75 17.17
CA TYR A 45 -3.07 10.34 18.46
C TYR A 45 -2.48 11.16 19.60
N LEU A 46 -3.33 11.77 20.43
CA LEU A 46 -2.91 12.59 21.56
C LEU A 46 -2.38 11.67 22.67
N THR A 47 -1.06 11.70 22.90
CA THR A 47 -0.42 10.90 23.96
C THR A 47 -0.34 11.61 25.30
N ASP A 48 -0.35 12.95 25.27
CA ASP A 48 -0.35 13.82 26.45
C ASP A 48 -1.74 14.47 26.62
N ASP A 49 -2.81 13.68 26.46
CA ASP A 49 -4.17 14.18 26.62
C ASP A 49 -4.46 14.63 28.05
N THR A 50 -5.39 15.57 28.19
CA THR A 50 -5.83 16.08 29.50
C THR A 50 -7.01 15.29 30.05
N SER A 51 -7.33 14.15 29.42
CA SER A 51 -8.50 13.29 29.69
C SER A 51 -9.82 14.06 29.71
N THR A 52 -9.91 15.08 28.85
CA THR A 52 -11.18 15.77 28.59
C THR A 52 -12.02 14.93 27.64
N ALA A 53 -13.33 15.11 27.68
CA ALA A 53 -14.24 14.47 26.73
C ALA A 53 -13.93 14.84 25.27
N GLU A 54 -13.32 16.02 25.03
CA GLU A 54 -12.89 16.44 23.70
C GLU A 54 -11.67 15.64 23.24
N ASP A 55 -10.66 15.44 24.09
CA ASP A 55 -9.50 14.61 23.78
C ASP A 55 -9.89 13.14 23.53
N GLU A 56 -10.79 12.61 24.36
CA GLU A 56 -11.33 11.25 24.19
C GLU A 56 -12.04 11.10 22.85
N ALA A 57 -12.92 12.05 22.50
CA ALA A 57 -13.63 12.05 21.22
C ALA A 57 -12.67 12.18 20.03
N TYR A 58 -11.62 12.99 20.16
CA TYR A 58 -10.58 13.14 19.14
C TYR A 58 -9.82 11.83 18.91
N ASN A 59 -9.30 11.22 19.99
CA ASN A 59 -8.59 9.94 19.94
C ASN A 59 -9.47 8.78 19.45
N GLN A 60 -10.78 8.82 19.75
CA GLN A 60 -11.75 7.89 19.17
C GLN A 60 -11.87 8.09 17.66
N GLY A 61 -11.97 9.34 17.17
CA GLY A 61 -12.00 9.64 15.74
C GLY A 61 -10.74 9.17 14.99
N ILE A 62 -9.56 9.28 15.61
CA ILE A 62 -8.31 8.70 15.08
C ILE A 62 -8.41 7.17 15.00
N SER A 63 -8.94 6.52 16.03
CA SER A 63 -9.12 5.07 16.06
C SER A 63 -10.11 4.58 14.99
N ASP A 64 -11.23 5.27 14.83
CA ASP A 64 -12.25 4.98 13.80
C ASP A 64 -11.68 5.15 12.39
N SER A 65 -10.86 6.19 12.17
CA SER A 65 -10.19 6.42 10.90
C SER A 65 -9.21 5.29 10.54
N VAL A 66 -8.48 4.75 11.53
CA VAL A 66 -7.62 3.59 11.31
C VAL A 66 -8.42 2.35 10.90
N VAL A 67 -9.59 2.13 11.52
CA VAL A 67 -10.49 1.02 11.14
C VAL A 67 -10.99 1.22 9.71
N ALA A 68 -11.49 2.41 9.38
CA ALA A 68 -11.97 2.71 8.03
C ALA A 68 -10.90 2.48 6.94
N ILE A 69 -9.64 2.83 7.21
CA ILE A 69 -8.54 2.56 6.25
C ILE A 69 -8.25 1.06 6.11
N ARG A 70 -8.39 0.28 7.19
CA ARG A 70 -8.24 -1.18 7.11
C ARG A 70 -9.37 -1.82 6.33
N ASP A 71 -10.59 -1.34 6.48
CA ASP A 71 -11.76 -1.86 5.77
C ASP A 71 -11.67 -1.59 4.26
N LEU A 72 -10.98 -0.52 3.83
CA LEU A 72 -10.69 -0.27 2.40
C LEU A 72 -9.73 -1.29 1.76
N LYS A 73 -9.02 -2.06 2.59
CA LYS A 73 -8.09 -3.10 2.13
C LYS A 73 -8.78 -4.46 1.94
N GLU A 74 -9.92 -4.70 2.60
CA GLU A 74 -10.70 -5.95 2.49
C GLU A 74 -11.64 -5.96 1.27
#